data_AF-A0AAU6T0N4-F1
#
_entry.id   AF-A0AAU6T0N4-F1
#
_cell.length_a   1.000
_cell.length_b   1.000
_cell.length_c   1.000
_cell.angle_alpha   90.00
_cell.angle_beta   90.00
_cell.angle_gamma   90.00
#
_symmetry.space_group_name_H-M   'P 1'
#
loop_
_entity.id
_entity.type
_entity.pdbx_description
1 polymer ?
#
loop_
_entity_poly.entity_id
_entity_poly.type
_entity_poly.pdbx_seq_one_letter_code
_entity_poly.pdbx_strand_id
1 'polypeptide(L)'
;MKIKRSLVYLCLAATLSPLSGAYANRFGSDSIELPDIGTVAGSTLTIDQELIYGDAYMRMLRNSRPIINDPVINEYIDALGYRLVANSDDVKTPFTFFMIRDRNINAFAFFGGYIALHSGLLLHAQSESELASVMAHEIAHVTQRHLARSMEEQARRSPATIAALAGSLLLAIAAPQAGIAAITATTAGSMQSQINYTRSNEKEADRFGIATLAKAGFDVHAMPRFFGRLADEYRYASTPPPMLLTHPLPEDRITDSRSRAQQFPSVSVAPSLNYHLTRSRVVARYAGINSEAALDWFKRNQRKADPGMAAAFDYGKALVYLDTKQYDEAESRLKKLLQSHPDNNFYLDAMSDLLVDTERATEAQSMLAQALQRKPNNPVLVINYANALIKDEKFSEAIRILQRYTHERPNDVNGWHLLAEANSRSGNSAEDLAARAEIFALGANWNKAIQFYTQASQLAPLGSLQQARYDARLDQLMVQRERFLALR
;
A
#
# COMPACT_ATOMS: atom_id res chain seq x y z
N MET A 1 65.34 -20.49 24.96
CA MET A 1 66.70 -19.90 25.09
C MET A 1 66.52 -18.44 25.52
N LYS A 2 66.78 -18.07 26.78
CA LYS A 2 68.06 -17.48 27.29
C LYS A 2 68.47 -16.26 26.43
N ILE A 3 68.60 -15.01 26.89
CA ILE A 3 69.13 -14.43 28.15
C ILE A 3 68.86 -12.90 28.15
N LYS A 4 68.49 -12.35 29.34
CA LYS A 4 68.91 -11.11 30.07
C LYS A 4 69.33 -9.84 29.27
N ARG A 5 69.13 -8.58 29.72
CA ARG A 5 69.61 -7.96 30.99
C ARG A 5 69.26 -6.43 31.03
N SER A 6 68.82 -5.95 32.20
CA SER A 6 69.27 -4.76 33.00
C SER A 6 69.36 -3.34 32.35
N LEU A 7 69.18 -2.17 33.00
CA LEU A 7 69.27 -1.59 34.36
C LEU A 7 68.30 -0.37 34.41
N VAL A 8 67.46 -0.08 35.42
CA VAL A 8 67.63 0.60 36.74
C VAL A 8 68.45 1.90 36.76
N TYR A 9 67.81 3.02 37.15
CA TYR A 9 68.20 4.05 38.16
C TYR A 9 66.99 5.01 38.32
N LEU A 10 66.24 5.05 39.44
CA LEU A 10 66.44 5.59 40.80
C LEU A 10 66.35 7.13 40.93
N CYS A 11 65.59 7.55 41.96
CA CYS A 11 65.55 8.83 42.71
C CYS A 11 64.46 9.83 42.35
N LEU A 12 63.92 10.67 43.25
CA LEU A 12 63.51 10.66 44.66
C LEU A 12 62.96 12.10 44.89
N ALA A 13 61.88 12.27 45.68
CA ALA A 13 61.46 13.50 46.38
C ALA A 13 61.08 14.75 45.53
N ALA A 14 59.81 15.20 45.51
CA ALA A 14 59.06 15.95 46.53
C ALA A 14 59.57 17.40 46.75
N THR A 15 58.75 18.41 46.41
CA THR A 15 58.08 19.34 47.36
C THR A 15 57.59 20.66 46.72
N LEU A 16 56.39 21.08 47.18
CA LEU A 16 55.90 22.44 47.49
C LEU A 16 55.73 23.55 46.40
N SER A 17 54.44 23.91 46.21
CA SER A 17 53.81 25.09 45.55
C SER A 17 54.27 26.46 46.13
N PRO A 18 53.95 27.68 45.58
CA PRO A 18 52.62 28.10 45.11
C PRO A 18 52.47 29.21 44.01
N LEU A 19 51.22 29.34 43.54
CA LEU A 19 50.43 30.53 43.16
C LEU A 19 51.05 31.68 42.34
N SER A 20 50.47 31.91 41.16
CA SER A 20 50.13 33.25 40.63
C SER A 20 49.06 33.08 39.55
N GLY A 21 47.84 33.58 39.80
CA GLY A 21 46.72 33.47 38.87
C GLY A 21 46.71 34.57 37.80
N ALA A 22 46.13 34.26 36.65
CA ALA A 22 45.28 35.16 35.85
C ALA A 22 44.59 34.37 34.72
N TYR A 23 43.33 34.69 34.52
CA TYR A 23 42.38 34.11 33.57
C TYR A 23 42.73 34.44 32.11
N ALA A 24 42.56 33.49 31.18
CA ALA A 24 41.86 33.70 29.91
C ALA A 24 41.70 32.40 29.07
N ASN A 25 40.44 32.03 28.87
CA ASN A 25 39.81 31.38 27.71
C ASN A 25 40.30 30.03 27.14
N ARG A 26 39.48 29.04 27.53
CA ARG A 26 39.00 27.88 26.78
C ARG A 26 38.97 28.04 25.25
N PHE A 27 39.50 27.05 24.55
CA PHE A 27 38.77 26.37 23.48
C PHE A 27 38.87 24.87 23.73
N GLY A 28 37.74 24.27 24.13
CA GLY A 28 37.57 22.83 24.15
C GLY A 28 37.47 22.33 22.71
N SER A 29 38.21 21.29 22.38
CA SER A 29 38.00 20.54 21.16
C SER A 29 36.75 19.68 21.33
N ASP A 30 35.59 20.25 21.01
CA ASP A 30 34.41 19.45 20.68
C ASP A 30 34.76 18.63 19.44
N SER A 31 34.98 17.33 19.63
CA SER A 31 34.97 16.38 18.52
C SER A 31 33.57 16.37 17.94
N ILE A 32 33.37 17.16 16.88
CA ILE A 32 32.19 17.09 16.04
C ILE A 32 32.19 15.67 15.44
N GLU A 33 31.43 14.75 16.03
CA GLU A 33 30.99 13.54 15.35
C GLU A 33 30.08 13.98 14.21
N LEU A 34 30.67 14.12 13.03
CA LEU A 34 29.93 14.29 11.80
C LEU A 34 29.12 13.00 11.56
N PRO A 35 27.86 13.10 11.11
CA PRO A 35 27.12 11.94 10.65
C PRO A 35 27.92 11.21 9.57
N ASP A 36 28.05 9.89 9.67
CA ASP A 36 28.64 9.05 8.63
C ASP A 36 27.75 9.10 7.38
N ILE A 37 28.05 10.05 6.50
CA ILE A 37 27.49 10.08 5.15
C ILE A 37 28.33 9.08 4.36
N GLY A 38 27.82 7.84 4.31
CA GLY A 38 28.50 6.65 3.82
C GLY A 38 29.48 6.88 2.67
N THR A 39 30.68 6.33 2.84
CA THR A 39 31.76 6.34 1.85
C THR A 39 31.29 5.92 0.45
N VAL A 40 31.77 6.64 -0.56
CA VAL A 40 31.36 6.63 -1.98
C VAL A 40 31.76 5.34 -2.75
N ALA A 41 31.94 4.22 -2.04
CA ALA A 41 32.37 2.93 -2.59
C ALA A 41 31.48 1.79 -2.05
N GLY A 42 30.19 1.84 -2.39
CA GLY A 42 29.19 0.83 -2.00
C GLY A 42 27.78 1.24 -2.44
N SER A 43 27.61 1.57 -3.72
CA SER A 43 26.67 2.61 -4.16
C SER A 43 25.24 2.18 -4.51
N THR A 44 24.76 0.99 -4.14
CA THR A 44 23.34 0.63 -4.30
C THR A 44 22.66 0.64 -2.94
N LEU A 45 21.49 1.28 -2.82
CA LEU A 45 20.63 1.18 -1.63
C LEU A 45 20.53 -0.29 -1.21
N THR A 46 20.71 -0.61 0.08
CA THR A 46 20.50 -1.99 0.53
C THR A 46 19.01 -2.33 0.48
N ILE A 47 18.67 -3.64 0.46
CA ILE A 47 17.27 -4.06 0.53
C ILE A 47 16.59 -3.53 1.79
N ASP A 48 17.29 -3.53 2.94
CA ASP A 48 16.75 -2.99 4.18
C ASP A 48 16.47 -1.49 4.10
N GLN A 49 17.36 -0.73 3.43
CA GLN A 49 17.12 0.70 3.18
C GLN A 49 15.90 0.90 2.28
N GLU A 50 15.76 0.11 1.20
CA GLU A 50 14.58 0.17 0.34
C GLU A 50 13.28 -0.10 1.12
N LEU A 51 13.28 -1.06 2.05
CA LEU A 51 12.12 -1.34 2.91
C LEU A 51 11.76 -0.14 3.80
N ILE A 52 12.77 0.51 4.39
CA ILE A 52 12.57 1.69 5.24
C ILE A 52 12.03 2.87 4.43
N TYR A 53 12.62 3.18 3.27
CA TYR A 53 12.15 4.25 2.39
C TYR A 53 10.76 3.96 1.83
N GLY A 54 10.48 2.70 1.48
CA GLY A 54 9.18 2.24 1.01
C GLY A 54 8.08 2.43 2.05
N ASP A 55 8.28 1.97 3.29
CA ASP A 55 7.31 2.15 4.38
C ASP A 55 7.05 3.64 4.66
N ALA A 56 8.11 4.45 4.69
CA ALA A 56 8.00 5.90 4.88
C ALA A 56 7.14 6.56 3.78
N TYR A 57 7.42 6.24 2.50
CA TYR A 57 6.65 6.78 1.37
C TYR A 57 5.20 6.28 1.41
N MET A 58 4.97 5.00 1.71
CA MET A 58 3.63 4.43 1.82
C MET A 58 2.80 5.16 2.88
N ARG A 59 3.37 5.43 4.05
CA ARG A 59 2.67 6.18 5.11
C ARG A 59 2.30 7.60 4.68
N MET A 60 3.19 8.31 3.98
CA MET A 60 2.89 9.62 3.41
C MET A 60 1.79 9.54 2.33
N LEU A 61 1.81 8.49 1.52
CA LEU A 61 0.83 8.24 0.47
C LEU A 61 -0.57 8.02 1.05
N ARG A 62 -0.70 7.24 2.14
CA ARG A 62 -1.99 7.00 2.82
C ARG A 62 -2.73 8.29 3.20
N ASN A 63 -2.02 9.35 3.53
CA ASN A 63 -2.61 10.64 3.91
C ASN A 63 -2.79 11.63 2.75
N SER A 64 -2.14 11.40 1.61
CA SER A 64 -2.12 12.36 0.48
C SER A 64 -2.88 11.89 -0.74
N ARG A 65 -3.21 10.60 -0.85
CA ARG A 65 -3.91 10.00 -1.99
C ARG A 65 -5.17 9.24 -1.53
N PRO A 66 -6.22 9.19 -2.37
CA PRO A 66 -7.44 8.46 -2.06
C PRO A 66 -7.24 6.95 -2.29
N ILE A 67 -6.59 6.27 -1.34
CA ILE A 67 -6.45 4.81 -1.38
C ILE A 67 -7.81 4.14 -1.17
N ILE A 68 -8.11 3.13 -1.98
CA ILE A 68 -9.29 2.29 -1.83
C ILE A 68 -8.95 1.18 -0.82
N ASN A 69 -9.53 1.27 0.37
CA ASN A 69 -9.43 0.23 1.42
C ASN A 69 -10.63 -0.71 1.37
N ASP A 70 -10.97 -1.22 0.19
CA ASP A 70 -12.11 -2.11 0.01
C ASP A 70 -11.67 -3.58 0.17
N PRO A 71 -12.21 -4.35 1.13
CA PRO A 71 -11.69 -5.68 1.43
C PRO A 71 -11.71 -6.65 0.25
N VAL A 72 -12.78 -6.65 -0.57
CA VAL A 72 -12.89 -7.59 -1.70
C VAL A 72 -12.03 -7.18 -2.90
N ILE A 73 -11.83 -5.88 -3.12
CA ILE A 73 -10.85 -5.39 -4.11
C ILE A 73 -9.45 -5.75 -3.66
N ASN A 74 -9.10 -5.51 -2.39
CA ASN A 74 -7.79 -5.81 -1.83
C ASN A 74 -7.48 -7.31 -1.92
N GLU A 75 -8.43 -8.17 -1.53
CA GLU A 75 -8.29 -9.62 -1.68
C GLU A 75 -8.02 -10.04 -3.13
N TYR A 76 -8.74 -9.45 -4.10
CA TYR A 76 -8.54 -9.76 -5.51
C TYR A 76 -7.17 -9.30 -6.04
N ILE A 77 -6.77 -8.05 -5.78
CA ILE A 77 -5.48 -7.54 -6.28
C ILE A 77 -4.31 -8.25 -5.61
N ASP A 78 -4.42 -8.60 -4.32
CA ASP A 78 -3.42 -9.40 -3.63
C ASP A 78 -3.33 -10.79 -4.25
N ALA A 79 -4.46 -11.48 -4.47
CA ALA A 79 -4.47 -12.81 -5.07
C ALA A 79 -3.83 -12.82 -6.47
N LEU A 80 -4.16 -11.83 -7.31
CA LEU A 80 -3.57 -11.69 -8.64
C LEU A 80 -2.06 -11.35 -8.54
N GLY A 81 -1.71 -10.38 -7.70
CA GLY A 81 -0.33 -9.93 -7.51
C GLY A 81 0.58 -11.02 -6.99
N TYR A 82 0.17 -11.75 -5.94
CA TYR A 82 0.96 -12.85 -5.39
C TYR A 82 1.05 -14.05 -6.34
N ARG A 83 0.03 -14.31 -7.17
CA ARG A 83 0.15 -15.29 -8.26
C ARG A 83 1.26 -14.91 -9.24
N LEU A 84 1.38 -13.63 -9.59
CA LEU A 84 2.45 -13.14 -10.47
C LEU A 84 3.81 -13.18 -9.78
N VAL A 85 3.91 -12.68 -8.54
CA VAL A 85 5.17 -12.70 -7.75
C VAL A 85 5.71 -14.12 -7.57
N ALA A 86 4.84 -15.11 -7.30
CA ALA A 86 5.25 -16.51 -7.19
C ALA A 86 5.82 -17.10 -8.48
N ASN A 87 5.60 -16.45 -9.62
CA ASN A 87 6.07 -16.83 -10.95
C ASN A 87 7.12 -15.86 -11.52
N SER A 88 7.58 -14.89 -10.71
CA SER A 88 8.63 -13.95 -11.07
C SER A 88 10.00 -14.43 -10.59
N ASP A 89 11.04 -14.06 -11.32
CA ASP A 89 12.42 -14.33 -10.93
C ASP A 89 12.95 -13.23 -9.98
N ASP A 90 13.97 -13.55 -9.18
CA ASP A 90 14.74 -12.60 -8.36
C ASP A 90 13.94 -11.72 -7.37
N VAL A 91 12.86 -12.25 -6.81
CA VAL A 91 12.12 -11.60 -5.71
C VAL A 91 12.98 -11.50 -4.44
N LYS A 92 13.28 -10.27 -3.99
CA LYS A 92 14.08 -10.00 -2.77
C LYS A 92 13.32 -9.24 -1.68
N THR A 93 12.13 -8.73 -1.95
CA THR A 93 11.29 -7.96 -1.01
C THR A 93 9.92 -8.60 -0.89
N PRO A 94 9.21 -8.39 0.24
CA PRO A 94 7.75 -8.56 0.25
C PRO A 94 7.12 -7.64 -0.82
N PHE A 95 5.91 -8.01 -1.25
CA PHE A 95 5.11 -7.17 -2.13
C PHE A 95 3.87 -6.68 -1.41
N THR A 96 3.43 -5.46 -1.73
CA THR A 96 2.15 -4.91 -1.26
C THR A 96 1.44 -4.27 -2.43
N PHE A 97 0.26 -4.76 -2.75
CA PHE A 97 -0.56 -4.22 -3.82
C PHE A 97 -1.66 -3.35 -3.21
N PHE A 98 -1.90 -2.19 -3.81
CA PHE A 98 -2.99 -1.33 -3.36
C PHE A 98 -3.57 -0.52 -4.51
N MET A 99 -4.81 -0.08 -4.35
CA MET A 99 -5.51 0.68 -5.38
C MET A 99 -5.70 2.14 -4.98
N ILE A 100 -5.45 3.05 -5.92
CA ILE A 100 -5.73 4.48 -5.79
C ILE A 100 -6.98 4.80 -6.60
N ARG A 101 -7.92 5.53 -5.99
CA ARG A 101 -9.12 6.03 -6.67
C ARG A 101 -8.76 7.17 -7.61
N ASP A 102 -8.44 6.80 -8.83
CA ASP A 102 -8.17 7.69 -9.95
C ASP A 102 -8.70 7.03 -11.23
N ARG A 103 -9.39 7.81 -12.06
CA ARG A 103 -9.97 7.34 -13.33
C ARG A 103 -8.93 7.23 -14.44
N ASN A 104 -7.83 7.96 -14.33
CA ASN A 104 -6.76 7.90 -15.31
C ASN A 104 -6.06 6.54 -15.22
N ILE A 105 -5.72 5.97 -16.37
CA ILE A 105 -4.92 4.75 -16.45
C ILE A 105 -3.54 5.04 -15.89
N ASN A 106 -3.16 4.33 -14.83
CA ASN A 106 -1.80 4.34 -14.29
C ASN A 106 -1.54 3.14 -13.38
N ALA A 107 -0.29 2.70 -13.33
CA ALA A 107 0.28 1.89 -12.28
C ALA A 107 1.68 2.41 -12.00
N PHE A 108 2.21 2.14 -10.81
CA PHE A 108 3.61 2.39 -10.53
C PHE A 108 4.09 1.55 -9.34
N ALA A 109 5.36 1.20 -9.36
CA ALA A 109 6.07 0.60 -8.24
C ALA A 109 7.06 1.56 -7.57
N PHE A 110 7.32 1.36 -6.28
CA PHE A 110 8.39 2.02 -5.55
C PHE A 110 9.09 1.06 -4.57
N PHE A 111 10.10 1.58 -3.87
CA PHE A 111 10.96 0.80 -2.96
C PHE A 111 10.18 -0.07 -1.98
N GLY A 112 10.72 -1.24 -1.65
CA GLY A 112 10.11 -2.17 -0.71
C GLY A 112 8.94 -3.00 -1.28
N GLY A 113 8.79 -3.03 -2.60
CA GLY A 113 7.81 -3.89 -3.30
C GLY A 113 6.37 -3.39 -3.24
N TYR A 114 6.16 -2.10 -3.02
CA TYR A 114 4.83 -1.50 -3.10
C TYR A 114 4.46 -1.23 -4.56
N ILE A 115 3.27 -1.71 -4.96
CA ILE A 115 2.72 -1.52 -6.30
C ILE A 115 1.35 -0.86 -6.18
N ALA A 116 1.24 0.33 -6.75
CA ALA A 116 0.01 1.10 -6.84
C ALA A 116 -0.69 0.83 -8.18
N LEU A 117 -2.00 0.60 -8.12
CA LEU A 117 -2.87 0.49 -9.30
C LEU A 117 -3.90 1.60 -9.26
N HIS A 118 -4.09 2.36 -10.34
CA HIS A 118 -5.23 3.26 -10.42
C HIS A 118 -6.50 2.49 -10.77
N SER A 119 -7.64 2.87 -10.18
CA SER A 119 -8.94 2.28 -10.52
C SER A 119 -9.30 2.37 -12.01
N GLY A 120 -8.76 3.35 -12.72
CA GLY A 120 -8.86 3.51 -14.17
C GLY A 120 -8.38 2.30 -14.97
N LEU A 121 -7.38 1.55 -14.46
CA LEU A 121 -6.93 0.32 -15.13
C LEU A 121 -8.07 -0.68 -15.32
N LEU A 122 -8.95 -0.84 -14.33
CA LEU A 122 -10.10 -1.74 -14.42
C LEU A 122 -11.19 -1.21 -15.36
N LEU A 123 -11.23 0.10 -15.61
CA LEU A 123 -12.17 0.69 -16.57
C LEU A 123 -11.74 0.39 -18.02
N HIS A 124 -10.44 0.42 -18.30
CA HIS A 124 -9.86 0.31 -19.65
C HIS A 124 -9.34 -1.09 -20.02
N ALA A 125 -8.88 -1.89 -19.05
CA ALA A 125 -8.52 -3.28 -19.29
C ALA A 125 -9.76 -4.06 -19.74
N GLN A 126 -9.61 -4.89 -20.77
CA GLN A 126 -10.68 -5.70 -21.35
C GLN A 126 -10.65 -7.15 -20.87
N SER A 127 -9.57 -7.58 -20.22
CA SER A 127 -9.44 -8.91 -19.63
C SER A 127 -8.55 -8.89 -18.39
N GLU A 128 -8.64 -9.94 -17.56
CA GLU A 128 -7.74 -10.13 -16.43
C GLU A 128 -6.27 -10.23 -16.87
N SER A 129 -5.99 -10.83 -18.04
CA SER A 129 -4.63 -10.93 -18.57
C SER A 129 -4.02 -9.57 -18.91
N GLU A 130 -4.83 -8.57 -19.30
CA GLU A 130 -4.33 -7.21 -19.53
C GLU A 130 -3.98 -6.51 -18.21
N LEU A 131 -4.83 -6.62 -17.20
CA LEU A 131 -4.51 -6.12 -15.86
C LEU A 131 -3.25 -6.81 -15.30
N ALA A 132 -3.19 -8.14 -15.43
CA ALA A 132 -2.05 -8.94 -15.02
C ALA A 132 -0.77 -8.49 -15.75
N SER A 133 -0.87 -8.08 -17.03
CA SER A 133 0.29 -7.61 -17.79
C SER A 133 0.89 -6.32 -17.25
N VAL A 134 0.04 -5.38 -16.82
CA VAL A 134 0.48 -4.15 -16.16
C VAL A 134 1.10 -4.48 -14.79
N MET A 135 0.47 -5.36 -14.01
CA MET A 135 1.02 -5.78 -12.71
C MET A 135 2.35 -6.52 -12.86
N ALA A 136 2.49 -7.40 -13.85
CA ALA A 136 3.73 -8.12 -14.12
C ALA A 136 4.87 -7.17 -14.56
N HIS A 137 4.53 -6.13 -15.33
CA HIS A 137 5.45 -5.06 -15.69
C HIS A 137 5.96 -4.30 -14.46
N GLU A 138 5.06 -3.91 -13.55
CA GLU A 138 5.45 -3.25 -12.30
C GLU A 138 6.26 -4.15 -11.37
N ILE A 139 5.91 -5.44 -11.29
CA ILE A 139 6.70 -6.43 -10.54
C ILE A 139 8.12 -6.51 -11.11
N ALA A 140 8.28 -6.50 -12.44
CA ALA A 140 9.59 -6.50 -13.09
C ALA A 140 10.38 -5.23 -12.77
N HIS A 141 9.75 -4.05 -12.66
CA HIS A 141 10.45 -2.84 -12.20
C HIS A 141 11.05 -3.01 -10.79
N VAL A 142 10.33 -3.68 -9.89
CA VAL A 142 10.81 -3.99 -8.53
C VAL A 142 11.93 -5.02 -8.55
N THR A 143 11.72 -6.19 -9.17
CA THR A 143 12.71 -7.28 -9.15
C THR A 143 14.01 -6.88 -9.84
N GLN A 144 13.92 -6.10 -10.93
CA GLN A 144 15.08 -5.55 -11.63
C GLN A 144 15.64 -4.27 -10.96
N ARG A 145 15.07 -3.85 -9.83
CA ARG A 145 15.52 -2.71 -9.01
C ARG A 145 15.73 -1.44 -9.84
N HIS A 146 14.86 -1.18 -10.81
CA HIS A 146 15.04 -0.07 -11.76
C HIS A 146 15.09 1.29 -11.06
N LEU A 147 14.26 1.51 -10.03
CA LEU A 147 14.25 2.75 -9.27
C LEU A 147 15.56 2.94 -8.49
N ALA A 148 16.06 1.89 -7.83
CA ALA A 148 17.32 1.94 -7.08
C ALA A 148 18.52 2.22 -7.99
N ARG A 149 18.60 1.50 -9.12
CA ARG A 149 19.65 1.71 -10.13
C ARG A 149 19.60 3.12 -10.72
N SER A 150 18.40 3.63 -11.02
CA SER A 150 18.22 4.99 -11.54
C SER A 150 18.67 6.06 -10.54
N MET A 151 18.28 5.92 -9.26
CA MET A 151 18.69 6.85 -8.21
C MET A 151 20.21 6.80 -7.96
N GLU A 152 20.82 5.62 -7.99
CA GLU A 152 22.27 5.47 -7.90
C GLU A 152 23.00 6.16 -9.07
N GLU A 153 22.54 5.95 -10.30
CA GLU A 153 23.12 6.61 -11.48
C GLU A 153 23.00 8.13 -11.39
N GLN A 154 21.86 8.64 -10.91
CA GLN A 154 21.66 10.06 -10.67
C GLN A 154 22.57 10.59 -9.55
N ALA A 155 22.75 9.83 -8.47
CA ALA A 155 23.67 10.17 -7.37
C ALA A 155 25.09 10.34 -7.87
N ARG A 156 25.54 9.40 -8.71
CA ARG A 156 26.88 9.42 -9.32
C ARG A 156 27.08 10.61 -10.25
N ARG A 157 26.04 11.03 -11.00
CA ARG A 157 26.13 12.14 -11.96
C ARG A 157 26.01 13.51 -11.31
N SER A 158 25.23 13.64 -10.24
CA SER A 158 25.10 14.90 -9.50
C SER A 158 24.81 14.62 -8.02
N PRO A 159 25.86 14.37 -7.20
CA PRO A 159 25.70 14.13 -5.77
C PRO A 159 24.96 15.28 -5.06
N ALA A 160 25.21 16.52 -5.48
CA ALA A 160 24.56 17.71 -4.96
C ALA A 160 23.04 17.75 -5.26
N THR A 161 22.60 17.23 -6.41
CA THR A 161 21.15 17.18 -6.76
C THR A 161 20.41 16.15 -5.93
N ILE A 162 21.03 15.00 -5.60
CA ILE A 162 20.41 14.02 -4.71
C ILE A 162 20.39 14.52 -3.26
N ALA A 163 21.45 15.18 -2.80
CA ALA A 163 21.44 15.86 -1.52
C ALA A 163 20.35 16.95 -1.45
N ALA A 164 20.06 17.64 -2.56
CA ALA A 164 18.97 18.61 -2.65
C ALA A 164 17.58 17.97 -2.77
N LEU A 165 17.44 16.79 -3.40
CA LEU A 165 16.17 16.04 -3.49
C LEU A 165 15.81 15.40 -2.13
N ALA A 166 16.78 14.73 -1.50
CA ALA A 166 16.70 14.34 -0.09
C ALA A 166 16.35 15.57 0.74
N GLY A 167 17.10 16.68 0.54
CA GLY A 167 16.87 18.07 0.98
C GLY A 167 15.43 18.58 0.88
N SER A 168 14.77 18.32 -0.24
CA SER A 168 13.40 18.77 -0.53
C SER A 168 12.34 17.88 0.11
N LEU A 169 12.61 16.59 0.29
CA LEU A 169 11.84 15.74 1.21
C LEU A 169 11.96 16.26 2.65
N LEU A 170 13.10 16.85 3.05
CA LEU A 170 13.33 17.38 4.40
C LEU A 170 12.42 18.55 4.73
N LEU A 171 12.22 19.45 3.76
CA LEU A 171 11.39 20.64 3.94
C LEU A 171 9.90 20.29 4.02
N ALA A 172 9.47 19.22 3.35
CA ALA A 172 8.10 18.70 3.48
C ALA A 172 7.82 18.17 4.90
N ILE A 173 8.84 17.71 5.63
CA ILE A 173 8.69 17.03 6.93
C ILE A 173 8.86 17.99 8.13
N ALA A 174 9.35 19.23 7.91
CA ALA A 174 9.89 20.08 8.97
C ALA A 174 8.88 20.92 9.80
N ALA A 175 7.61 21.07 9.41
CA ALA A 175 6.68 21.96 10.13
C ALA A 175 5.24 21.40 10.23
N PRO A 176 4.80 20.81 11.34
CA PRO A 176 3.43 20.26 11.42
C PRO A 176 2.32 21.33 11.49
N GLN A 177 2.61 22.54 11.98
CA GLN A 177 1.63 23.62 12.15
C GLN A 177 1.66 24.67 11.03
N ALA A 178 2.76 24.75 10.28
CA ALA A 178 2.87 25.59 9.07
C ALA A 178 2.97 24.75 7.77
N GLY A 179 3.17 23.43 7.86
CA GLY A 179 3.47 22.55 6.74
C GLY A 179 2.27 21.77 6.17
N ILE A 180 1.07 21.90 6.73
CA ILE A 180 -0.15 21.60 5.95
C ILE A 180 -0.27 22.60 4.78
N ALA A 181 0.26 23.82 4.91
CA ALA A 181 0.32 24.78 3.82
C ALA A 181 1.52 24.57 2.87
N ALA A 182 2.62 23.98 3.35
CA ALA A 182 3.82 23.74 2.54
C ALA A 182 3.79 22.41 1.76
N ILE A 183 3.11 21.37 2.28
CA ILE A 183 2.82 20.15 1.53
C ILE A 183 1.48 20.35 0.82
N THR A 184 1.52 21.02 -0.32
CA THR A 184 0.44 20.82 -1.28
C THR A 184 0.53 19.39 -1.82
N ALA A 185 -0.60 18.78 -2.19
CA ALA A 185 -0.64 17.49 -2.92
C ALA A 185 0.33 17.44 -4.12
N THR A 186 0.74 18.62 -4.61
CA THR A 186 1.79 18.89 -5.59
C THR A 186 3.12 18.19 -5.31
N THR A 187 3.64 18.17 -4.07
CA THR A 187 5.00 17.62 -3.80
C THR A 187 5.03 16.09 -3.89
N ALA A 188 4.04 15.40 -3.30
CA ALA A 188 3.89 13.95 -3.42
C ALA A 188 3.54 13.53 -4.87
N GLY A 189 2.79 14.38 -5.59
CA GLY A 189 2.55 14.24 -7.03
C GLY A 189 3.81 14.42 -7.88
N SER A 190 4.69 15.34 -7.49
CA SER A 190 5.94 15.62 -8.23
C SER A 190 6.96 14.49 -8.12
N MET A 191 6.97 13.74 -7.00
CA MET A 191 7.86 12.59 -6.86
C MET A 191 7.55 11.51 -7.91
N GLN A 192 6.26 11.21 -8.15
CA GLN A 192 5.88 10.27 -9.22
C GLN A 192 6.34 10.76 -10.59
N SER A 193 6.21 12.07 -10.87
CA SER A 193 6.65 12.65 -12.16
C SER A 193 8.18 12.68 -12.36
N GLN A 194 8.95 12.43 -11.29
CA GLN A 194 10.41 12.30 -11.35
C GLN A 194 10.85 10.85 -11.58
N ILE A 195 9.97 9.87 -11.38
CA ILE A 195 10.22 8.46 -11.73
C ILE A 195 10.01 8.30 -13.24
N ASN A 196 11.04 8.64 -14.01
CA ASN A 196 11.06 8.45 -15.46
C ASN A 196 11.98 7.28 -15.79
N TYR A 197 11.40 6.17 -16.24
CA TYR A 197 12.18 5.02 -16.65
C TYR A 197 12.81 5.24 -18.03
N THR A 198 14.05 4.78 -18.18
CA THR A 198 14.73 4.80 -19.48
C THR A 198 14.09 3.78 -20.42
N ARG A 199 14.28 3.97 -21.73
CA ARG A 199 13.79 3.00 -22.73
C ARG A 199 14.36 1.59 -22.52
N SER A 200 15.57 1.46 -21.96
CA SER A 200 16.15 0.16 -21.64
C SER A 200 15.44 -0.49 -20.46
N ASN A 201 15.12 0.26 -19.40
CA ASN A 201 14.37 -0.25 -18.25
C ASN A 201 12.99 -0.75 -18.69
N GLU A 202 12.31 -0.01 -19.55
CA GLU A 202 11.01 -0.40 -20.08
C GLU A 202 11.05 -1.70 -20.90
N LYS A 203 12.04 -1.85 -21.80
CA LYS A 203 12.23 -3.09 -22.57
C LYS A 203 12.59 -4.28 -21.68
N GLU A 204 13.38 -4.03 -20.63
CA GLU A 204 13.70 -5.04 -19.63
C GLU A 204 12.44 -5.48 -18.87
N ALA A 205 11.64 -4.52 -18.39
CA ALA A 205 10.39 -4.78 -17.69
C ALA A 205 9.36 -5.51 -18.57
N ASP A 206 9.21 -5.13 -19.84
CA ASP A 206 8.34 -5.81 -20.82
C ASP A 206 8.77 -7.29 -20.98
N ARG A 207 10.07 -7.54 -21.10
CA ARG A 207 10.63 -8.88 -21.28
C ARG A 207 10.36 -9.78 -20.06
N PHE A 208 10.69 -9.31 -18.86
CA PHE A 208 10.47 -10.07 -17.63
C PHE A 208 8.97 -10.21 -17.33
N GLY A 209 8.18 -9.16 -17.55
CA GLY A 209 6.73 -9.16 -17.39
C GLY A 209 6.05 -10.20 -18.26
N ILE A 210 6.39 -10.29 -19.56
CA ILE A 210 5.85 -11.34 -20.46
C ILE A 210 6.23 -12.74 -19.98
N ALA A 211 7.47 -12.94 -19.52
CA ALA A 211 7.90 -14.23 -19.00
C ALA A 211 7.12 -14.62 -17.73
N THR A 212 6.89 -13.67 -16.81
CA THR A 212 6.05 -13.86 -15.62
C THR A 212 4.61 -14.20 -16.01
N LEU A 213 4.01 -13.51 -16.99
CA LEU A 213 2.67 -13.82 -17.48
C LEU A 213 2.57 -15.25 -18.00
N ALA A 214 3.54 -15.68 -18.81
CA ALA A 214 3.59 -17.02 -19.36
C ALA A 214 3.64 -18.08 -18.24
N LYS A 215 4.55 -17.91 -17.27
CA LYS A 215 4.70 -18.80 -16.11
C LYS A 215 3.44 -18.84 -15.25
N ALA A 216 2.80 -17.69 -15.06
CA ALA A 216 1.56 -17.56 -14.30
C ALA A 216 0.31 -18.08 -15.04
N GLY A 217 0.42 -18.50 -16.30
CA GLY A 217 -0.68 -19.04 -17.10
C GLY A 217 -1.66 -17.99 -17.63
N PHE A 218 -1.19 -16.77 -17.87
CA PHE A 218 -1.96 -15.71 -18.52
C PHE A 218 -1.66 -15.62 -20.02
N ASP A 219 -2.54 -14.95 -20.77
CA ASP A 219 -2.31 -14.70 -22.19
C ASP A 219 -1.21 -13.65 -22.38
N VAL A 220 -0.04 -14.09 -22.84
CA VAL A 220 1.13 -13.24 -23.13
C VAL A 220 0.86 -12.18 -24.19
N HIS A 221 -0.11 -12.40 -25.09
CA HIS A 221 -0.48 -11.42 -26.10
C HIS A 221 -1.33 -10.28 -25.52
N ALA A 222 -1.78 -10.38 -24.26
CA ALA A 222 -2.50 -9.31 -23.59
C ALA A 222 -1.66 -8.04 -23.45
N MET A 223 -0.35 -8.17 -23.16
CA MET A 223 0.54 -7.02 -23.05
C MET A 223 0.63 -6.19 -24.35
N PRO A 224 1.03 -6.76 -25.52
CA PRO A 224 1.09 -5.99 -26.76
C PRO A 224 -0.29 -5.50 -27.24
N ARG A 225 -1.39 -6.23 -26.94
CA ARG A 225 -2.75 -5.74 -27.23
C ARG A 225 -3.11 -4.52 -26.40
N PHE A 226 -2.80 -4.54 -25.10
CA PHE A 226 -3.04 -3.41 -24.21
C PHE A 226 -2.22 -2.19 -24.63
N PHE A 227 -0.92 -2.37 -24.93
CA PHE A 227 -0.06 -1.33 -25.47
C PHE A 227 -0.56 -0.73 -26.78
N GLY A 228 -0.95 -1.59 -27.74
CA GLY A 228 -1.53 -1.13 -29.01
C GLY A 228 -2.78 -0.27 -28.79
N ARG A 229 -3.67 -0.71 -27.90
CA ARG A 229 -4.90 0.04 -27.59
C ARG A 229 -4.59 1.39 -26.96
N LEU A 230 -3.66 1.47 -26.02
CA LEU A 230 -3.23 2.73 -25.43
C LEU A 230 -2.62 3.68 -26.46
N ALA A 231 -1.77 3.15 -27.33
CA ALA A 231 -1.16 3.93 -28.40
C ALA A 231 -2.22 4.47 -29.37
N ASP A 232 -3.25 3.68 -29.71
CA ASP A 232 -4.36 4.10 -30.56
C ASP A 232 -5.26 5.14 -29.86
N GLU A 233 -5.61 4.93 -28.59
CA GLU A 233 -6.48 5.80 -27.80
C GLU A 233 -5.87 7.20 -27.61
N TYR A 234 -4.56 7.28 -27.43
CA TYR A 234 -3.85 8.53 -27.13
C TYR A 234 -3.01 9.08 -28.28
N ARG A 235 -3.05 8.49 -29.48
CA ARG A 235 -2.29 8.95 -30.67
C ARG A 235 -2.49 10.45 -30.98
N TYR A 236 -3.72 10.92 -30.79
CA TYR A 236 -4.13 12.30 -31.09
C TYR A 236 -4.59 13.07 -29.84
N ALA A 237 -4.36 12.52 -28.64
CA ALA A 237 -4.71 13.21 -27.42
C ALA A 237 -3.71 14.34 -27.16
N SER A 238 -4.23 15.52 -26.81
CA SER A 238 -3.40 16.68 -26.43
C SER A 238 -2.60 16.44 -25.14
N THR A 239 -3.13 15.60 -24.25
CA THR A 239 -2.49 15.22 -22.99
C THR A 239 -2.46 13.70 -22.89
N PRO A 240 -1.26 13.06 -22.89
CA PRO A 240 -1.16 11.63 -22.68
C PRO A 240 -1.53 11.26 -21.22
N PRO A 241 -1.95 10.01 -20.95
CA PRO A 241 -2.26 9.57 -19.59
C PRO A 241 -0.99 9.55 -18.75
N PRO A 242 -1.09 9.70 -17.41
CA PRO A 242 0.05 9.73 -16.50
C PRO A 242 1.01 8.55 -16.67
N MET A 243 0.48 7.36 -16.97
CA MET A 243 1.27 6.15 -17.23
C MET A 243 2.29 6.33 -18.36
N LEU A 244 1.94 7.04 -19.44
CA LEU A 244 2.86 7.24 -20.57
C LEU A 244 3.93 8.30 -20.29
N LEU A 245 3.78 9.07 -19.21
CA LEU A 245 4.82 10.00 -18.75
C LEU A 245 5.94 9.23 -18.04
N THR A 246 5.58 8.27 -17.18
CA THR A 246 6.56 7.47 -16.42
C THR A 246 7.04 6.23 -17.19
N HIS A 247 6.19 5.68 -18.06
CA HIS A 247 6.46 4.53 -18.93
C HIS A 247 6.27 4.90 -20.42
N PRO A 248 7.24 5.57 -21.06
CA PRO A 248 7.11 5.95 -22.46
C PRO A 248 6.89 4.73 -23.36
N LEU A 249 5.89 4.80 -24.25
CA LEU A 249 5.49 3.70 -25.13
C LEU A 249 5.73 4.03 -26.63
N PRO A 250 6.99 4.13 -27.08
CA PRO A 250 7.30 4.23 -28.51
C PRO A 250 6.90 2.95 -29.27
N GLU A 251 6.72 3.08 -30.59
CA GLU A 251 6.27 1.99 -31.47
C GLU A 251 7.20 0.76 -31.45
N ASP A 252 8.49 0.96 -31.19
CA ASP A 252 9.47 -0.12 -31.07
C ASP A 252 9.20 -1.03 -29.86
N ARG A 253 8.65 -0.51 -28.75
CA ARG A 253 8.21 -1.35 -27.61
C ARG A 253 7.00 -2.21 -27.94
N ILE A 254 6.05 -1.68 -28.71
CA ILE A 254 4.87 -2.45 -29.15
C ILE A 254 5.30 -3.60 -30.06
N THR A 255 6.26 -3.33 -30.95
CA THR A 255 6.81 -4.33 -31.86
C THR A 255 7.65 -5.38 -31.12
N ASP A 256 8.50 -4.95 -30.18
CA ASP A 256 9.32 -5.84 -29.35
C ASP A 256 8.46 -6.76 -28.47
N SER A 257 7.48 -6.20 -27.74
CA SER A 257 6.54 -6.99 -26.92
C SER A 257 5.73 -8.00 -27.75
N ARG A 258 5.31 -7.62 -28.97
CA ARG A 258 4.66 -8.55 -29.91
C ARG A 258 5.58 -9.69 -30.34
N SER A 259 6.82 -9.37 -30.71
CA SER A 259 7.82 -10.37 -31.11
C SER A 259 8.15 -11.34 -29.96
N ARG A 260 8.24 -10.85 -28.72
CA ARG A 260 8.44 -11.68 -27.53
C ARG A 260 7.26 -12.59 -27.24
N ALA A 261 6.04 -12.05 -27.28
CA ALA A 261 4.85 -12.85 -27.03
C ALA A 261 4.72 -14.04 -28.00
N GLN A 262 5.17 -13.88 -29.26
CA GLN A 262 5.21 -14.97 -30.26
C GLN A 262 6.20 -16.10 -29.91
N GLN A 263 7.12 -15.90 -28.97
CA GLN A 263 8.06 -16.94 -28.53
C GLN A 263 7.44 -17.89 -27.50
N PHE A 264 6.25 -17.58 -27.00
CA PHE A 264 5.52 -18.41 -26.04
C PHE A 264 4.32 -19.09 -26.71
N PRO A 265 3.88 -20.26 -26.23
CA PRO A 265 2.63 -20.86 -26.67
C PRO A 265 1.44 -19.94 -26.39
N SER A 266 0.50 -19.87 -27.33
CA SER A 266 -0.77 -19.19 -27.09
C SER A 266 -1.62 -19.99 -26.11
N VAL A 267 -2.15 -19.31 -25.08
CA VAL A 267 -3.03 -19.90 -24.07
C VAL A 267 -4.38 -19.19 -24.13
N SER A 268 -5.47 -19.96 -24.22
CA SER A 268 -6.82 -19.43 -24.07
C SER A 268 -7.16 -19.38 -22.58
N VAL A 269 -7.30 -18.18 -22.03
CA VAL A 269 -7.64 -17.96 -20.62
C VAL A 269 -9.14 -17.69 -20.51
N ALA A 270 -9.83 -18.51 -19.72
CA ALA A 270 -11.26 -18.31 -19.45
C ALA A 270 -11.50 -16.98 -18.69
N PRO A 271 -12.61 -16.26 -18.95
CA PRO A 271 -12.94 -15.06 -18.20
C PRO A 271 -13.01 -15.31 -16.69
N SER A 272 -12.30 -14.51 -15.91
CA SER A 272 -12.29 -14.59 -14.43
C SER A 272 -13.49 -13.83 -13.86
N LEU A 273 -14.38 -14.56 -13.17
CA LEU A 273 -15.52 -13.94 -12.49
C LEU A 273 -15.05 -12.89 -11.46
N ASN A 274 -13.98 -13.16 -10.70
CA ASN A 274 -13.47 -12.23 -9.69
C ASN A 274 -12.93 -10.94 -10.31
N TYR A 275 -12.27 -11.00 -11.47
CA TYR A 275 -11.87 -9.80 -12.21
C TYR A 275 -13.10 -8.97 -12.61
N HIS A 276 -14.13 -9.61 -13.16
CA HIS A 276 -15.35 -8.91 -13.58
C HIS A 276 -16.14 -8.35 -12.38
N LEU A 277 -16.16 -9.04 -11.23
CA LEU A 277 -16.76 -8.56 -9.99
C LEU A 277 -16.02 -7.34 -9.44
N THR A 278 -14.69 -7.38 -9.42
CA THR A 278 -13.84 -6.26 -9.02
C THR A 278 -14.09 -5.05 -9.93
N ARG A 279 -14.12 -5.28 -11.25
CA ARG A 279 -14.43 -4.23 -12.23
C ARG A 279 -15.81 -3.63 -11.98
N SER A 280 -16.83 -4.45 -11.77
CA SER A 280 -18.18 -3.97 -11.44
C SER A 280 -18.22 -3.18 -10.14
N ARG A 281 -17.50 -3.60 -9.10
CA ARG A 281 -17.41 -2.86 -7.85
C ARG A 281 -16.74 -1.50 -8.03
N VAL A 282 -15.68 -1.44 -8.84
CA VAL A 282 -15.04 -0.18 -9.22
C VAL A 282 -16.00 0.72 -9.98
N VAL A 283 -16.73 0.21 -10.97
CA VAL A 283 -17.72 1.02 -11.72
C VAL A 283 -18.83 1.56 -10.80
N ALA A 284 -19.34 0.74 -9.88
CA ALA A 284 -20.42 1.13 -8.98
C ALA A 284 -19.98 2.16 -7.92
N ARG A 285 -18.83 1.97 -7.27
CA ARG A 285 -18.44 2.72 -6.06
C ARG A 285 -17.26 3.68 -6.23
N TYR A 286 -16.36 3.42 -7.18
CA TYR A 286 -15.06 4.11 -7.26
C TYR A 286 -14.80 4.84 -8.56
N ALA A 287 -15.59 4.56 -9.60
CA ALA A 287 -15.47 5.22 -10.88
C ALA A 287 -16.00 6.65 -10.86
N GLY A 288 -16.57 7.17 -9.76
CA GLY A 288 -17.01 8.57 -9.63
C GLY A 288 -18.12 9.02 -10.59
N ILE A 289 -18.80 8.08 -11.24
CA ILE A 289 -19.97 8.34 -12.09
C ILE A 289 -21.22 8.31 -11.21
N ASN A 290 -22.31 8.96 -11.64
CA ASN A 290 -23.57 8.89 -10.92
C ASN A 290 -24.25 7.52 -11.09
N SER A 291 -25.21 7.22 -10.22
CA SER A 291 -25.90 5.92 -10.17
C SER A 291 -26.63 5.58 -11.48
N GLU A 292 -27.26 6.56 -12.13
CA GLU A 292 -27.96 6.34 -13.40
C GLU A 292 -26.99 5.95 -14.52
N ALA A 293 -25.87 6.66 -14.65
CA ALA A 293 -24.82 6.35 -15.61
C ALA A 293 -24.16 5.00 -15.33
N ALA A 294 -24.00 4.62 -14.06
CA ALA A 294 -23.51 3.30 -13.69
C ALA A 294 -24.49 2.20 -14.12
N LEU A 295 -25.79 2.34 -13.84
CA LEU A 295 -26.82 1.40 -14.26
C LEU A 295 -26.90 1.27 -15.79
N ASP A 296 -26.82 2.39 -16.52
CA ASP A 296 -26.77 2.39 -17.98
C ASP A 296 -25.50 1.70 -18.51
N TRP A 297 -24.34 1.96 -17.89
CA TRP A 297 -23.09 1.27 -18.22
C TRP A 297 -23.24 -0.25 -18.05
N PHE A 298 -23.81 -0.71 -16.94
CA PHE A 298 -24.04 -2.15 -16.72
C PHE A 298 -25.00 -2.73 -17.75
N LYS A 299 -26.12 -2.05 -18.04
CA LYS A 299 -27.10 -2.51 -19.05
C LYS A 299 -26.48 -2.63 -20.44
N ARG A 300 -25.70 -1.64 -20.88
CA ARG A 300 -25.07 -1.64 -22.21
C ARG A 300 -23.97 -2.69 -22.34
N ASN A 301 -23.12 -2.83 -21.31
CA ASN A 301 -22.00 -3.76 -21.37
C ASN A 301 -22.42 -5.22 -21.17
N GLN A 302 -23.45 -5.49 -20.36
CA GLN A 302 -23.99 -6.85 -20.20
C GLN A 302 -24.50 -7.43 -21.51
N ARG A 303 -25.10 -6.63 -22.40
CA ARG A 303 -25.58 -7.07 -23.72
C ARG A 303 -24.46 -7.53 -24.67
N LYS A 304 -23.23 -7.06 -24.45
CA LYS A 304 -22.06 -7.35 -25.28
C LYS A 304 -21.12 -8.36 -24.63
N ALA A 305 -21.31 -8.64 -23.35
CA ALA A 305 -20.42 -9.50 -22.58
C ALA A 305 -20.72 -10.98 -22.81
N ASP A 306 -19.75 -11.82 -22.45
CA ASP A 306 -19.95 -13.26 -22.33
C ASP A 306 -21.13 -13.54 -21.37
N PRO A 307 -22.12 -14.38 -21.76
CA PRO A 307 -23.23 -14.75 -20.89
C PRO A 307 -22.79 -15.29 -19.53
N GLY A 308 -21.65 -15.99 -19.45
CA GLY A 308 -21.07 -16.50 -18.21
C GLY A 308 -20.65 -15.40 -17.23
N MET A 309 -20.47 -14.16 -17.70
CA MET A 309 -20.10 -13.01 -16.88
C MET A 309 -21.29 -12.12 -16.50
N ALA A 310 -22.53 -12.50 -16.88
CA ALA A 310 -23.74 -11.74 -16.55
C ALA A 310 -23.89 -11.47 -15.04
N ALA A 311 -23.50 -12.45 -14.20
CA ALA A 311 -23.54 -12.34 -12.75
C ALA A 311 -22.73 -11.15 -12.20
N ALA A 312 -21.62 -10.78 -12.84
CA ALA A 312 -20.81 -9.64 -12.42
C ALA A 312 -21.51 -8.30 -12.70
N PHE A 313 -22.29 -8.20 -13.79
CA PHE A 313 -23.08 -7.00 -14.09
C PHE A 313 -24.29 -6.90 -13.15
N ASP A 314 -24.94 -8.02 -12.84
CA ASP A 314 -26.04 -8.06 -11.88
C ASP A 314 -25.59 -7.68 -10.47
N TYR A 315 -24.40 -8.13 -10.08
CA TYR A 315 -23.73 -7.69 -8.85
C TYR A 315 -23.47 -6.19 -8.84
N GLY A 316 -22.90 -5.64 -9.91
CA GLY A 316 -22.66 -4.19 -10.03
C GLY A 316 -23.94 -3.37 -9.90
N LYS A 317 -25.04 -3.81 -10.55
CA LYS A 317 -26.37 -3.18 -10.39
C LYS A 317 -26.88 -3.30 -8.96
N ALA A 318 -26.70 -4.45 -8.30
CA ALA A 318 -27.11 -4.64 -6.91
C ALA A 318 -26.39 -3.67 -5.96
N LEU A 319 -25.10 -3.43 -6.16
CA LEU A 319 -24.35 -2.41 -5.41
C LEU A 319 -24.93 -1.01 -5.63
N VAL A 320 -25.23 -0.65 -6.88
CA VAL A 320 -25.83 0.67 -7.15
C VAL A 320 -27.19 0.81 -6.47
N TYR A 321 -28.03 -0.23 -6.51
CA TYR A 321 -29.32 -0.23 -5.81
C TYR A 321 -29.18 -0.15 -4.29
N LEU A 322 -28.21 -0.85 -3.73
CA LEU A 322 -27.89 -0.80 -2.31
C LEU A 322 -27.47 0.63 -1.91
N ASP A 323 -26.53 1.22 -2.64
CA ASP A 323 -26.01 2.56 -2.37
C ASP A 323 -27.06 3.67 -2.58
N THR A 324 -28.11 3.41 -3.38
CA THR A 324 -29.30 4.28 -3.54
C THR A 324 -30.48 3.92 -2.65
N LYS A 325 -30.29 3.01 -1.68
CA LYS A 325 -31.30 2.55 -0.71
C LYS A 325 -32.52 1.85 -1.33
N GLN A 326 -32.39 1.35 -2.55
CA GLN A 326 -33.40 0.51 -3.21
C GLN A 326 -33.20 -0.96 -2.80
N TYR A 327 -33.41 -1.23 -1.50
CA TYR A 327 -33.02 -2.49 -0.87
C TYR A 327 -33.72 -3.71 -1.47
N ASP A 328 -34.99 -3.62 -1.87
CA ASP A 328 -35.72 -4.75 -2.47
C ASP A 328 -35.08 -5.21 -3.80
N GLU A 329 -34.68 -4.24 -4.64
CA GLU A 329 -34.03 -4.53 -5.93
C GLU A 329 -32.62 -5.12 -5.74
N ALA A 330 -31.89 -4.60 -4.73
CA ALA A 330 -30.57 -5.11 -4.35
C ALA A 330 -30.67 -6.54 -3.79
N GLU A 331 -31.58 -6.78 -2.83
CA GLU A 331 -31.75 -8.07 -2.16
C GLU A 331 -32.20 -9.15 -3.16
N SER A 332 -33.15 -8.84 -4.04
CA SER A 332 -33.62 -9.75 -5.09
C SER A 332 -32.49 -10.24 -5.99
N ARG A 333 -31.54 -9.35 -6.33
CA ARG A 333 -30.35 -9.71 -7.14
C ARG A 333 -29.33 -10.50 -6.33
N LEU A 334 -28.97 -10.01 -5.14
CA LEU A 334 -27.96 -10.66 -4.29
C LEU A 334 -28.40 -12.07 -3.87
N LYS A 335 -29.68 -12.29 -3.58
CA LYS A 335 -30.21 -13.65 -3.30
C LYS A 335 -30.01 -14.61 -4.47
N LYS A 336 -30.29 -14.19 -5.71
CA LYS A 336 -30.05 -15.01 -6.91
C LYS A 336 -28.56 -15.32 -7.10
N LEU A 337 -27.70 -14.33 -6.85
CA LEU A 337 -26.25 -14.50 -6.96
C LEU A 337 -25.73 -15.50 -5.90
N LEU A 338 -26.15 -15.37 -4.64
CA LEU A 338 -25.78 -16.29 -3.56
C LEU A 338 -26.35 -17.70 -3.73
N GLN A 339 -27.51 -17.87 -4.39
CA GLN A 339 -28.01 -19.20 -4.74
C GLN A 339 -27.06 -19.94 -5.69
N SER A 340 -26.47 -19.21 -6.65
CA SER A 340 -25.54 -19.80 -7.62
C SER A 340 -24.12 -19.98 -7.07
N HIS A 341 -23.65 -19.05 -6.24
CA HIS A 341 -22.31 -19.04 -5.67
C HIS A 341 -22.36 -18.63 -4.19
N PRO A 342 -22.77 -19.55 -3.30
CA PRO A 342 -23.03 -19.24 -1.88
C PRO A 342 -21.78 -18.80 -1.10
N ASP A 343 -20.59 -19.12 -1.61
CA ASP A 343 -19.30 -18.83 -0.98
C ASP A 343 -18.53 -17.69 -1.64
N ASN A 344 -19.16 -16.91 -2.53
CA ASN A 344 -18.48 -15.79 -3.16
C ASN A 344 -18.40 -14.59 -2.20
N ASN A 345 -17.18 -14.19 -1.87
CA ASN A 345 -16.93 -13.12 -0.89
C ASN A 345 -17.50 -11.76 -1.33
N PHE A 346 -17.57 -11.46 -2.63
CA PHE A 346 -18.21 -10.22 -3.12
C PHE A 346 -19.71 -10.19 -2.82
N TYR A 347 -20.38 -11.33 -2.96
CA TYR A 347 -21.82 -11.43 -2.74
C TYR A 347 -22.15 -11.45 -1.25
N LEU A 348 -21.34 -12.14 -0.45
CA LEU A 348 -21.48 -12.16 1.00
C LEU A 348 -21.25 -10.77 1.62
N ASP A 349 -20.22 -10.05 1.16
CA ASP A 349 -19.92 -8.66 1.54
C ASP A 349 -21.10 -7.71 1.23
N ALA A 350 -21.58 -7.71 -0.01
CA ALA A 350 -22.70 -6.85 -0.40
C ALA A 350 -24.02 -7.23 0.29
N MET A 351 -24.25 -8.52 0.54
CA MET A 351 -25.42 -8.96 1.31
C MET A 351 -25.29 -8.59 2.79
N SER A 352 -24.10 -8.63 3.39
CA SER A 352 -23.91 -8.17 4.76
C SER A 352 -24.13 -6.67 4.91
N ASP A 353 -23.67 -5.87 3.94
CA ASP A 353 -24.00 -4.42 3.89
C ASP A 353 -25.53 -4.22 3.89
N LEU A 354 -26.24 -4.91 2.99
CA LEU A 354 -27.70 -4.82 2.88
C LEU A 354 -28.42 -5.21 4.18
N LEU A 355 -28.01 -6.32 4.79
CA LEU A 355 -28.61 -6.81 6.03
C LEU A 355 -28.35 -5.85 7.19
N VAL A 356 -27.15 -5.26 7.27
CA VAL A 356 -26.83 -4.23 8.26
C VAL A 356 -27.67 -2.97 8.05
N ASP A 357 -27.79 -2.48 6.82
CA ASP A 357 -28.54 -1.26 6.48
C ASP A 357 -30.05 -1.39 6.65
N THR A 358 -30.55 -2.64 6.72
CA THR A 358 -31.96 -2.98 6.94
C THR A 358 -32.24 -3.51 8.35
N GLU A 359 -31.34 -3.24 9.31
CA GLU A 359 -31.47 -3.60 10.74
C GLU A 359 -31.54 -5.12 11.01
N ARG A 360 -31.04 -5.93 10.06
CA ARG A 360 -30.99 -7.40 10.10
C ARG A 360 -29.57 -7.92 10.38
N ALA A 361 -28.85 -7.24 11.27
CA ALA A 361 -27.44 -7.55 11.59
C ALA A 361 -27.23 -8.97 12.14
N THR A 362 -28.23 -9.55 12.82
CA THR A 362 -28.20 -10.93 13.31
C THR A 362 -28.23 -11.97 12.18
N GLU A 363 -28.96 -11.70 11.09
CA GLU A 363 -28.93 -12.53 9.89
C GLU A 363 -27.58 -12.45 9.19
N ALA A 364 -26.99 -11.24 9.11
CA ALA A 364 -25.64 -11.04 8.57
C ALA A 364 -24.60 -11.84 9.36
N GLN A 365 -24.68 -11.81 10.70
CA GLN A 365 -23.82 -12.60 11.57
C GLN A 365 -23.93 -14.10 11.30
N SER A 366 -25.15 -14.65 11.21
CA SER A 366 -25.34 -16.08 10.91
C SER A 366 -24.75 -16.46 9.56
N MET A 367 -25.01 -15.66 8.52
CA MET A 367 -24.49 -15.89 7.17
C MET A 367 -22.95 -15.87 7.16
N LEU A 368 -22.34 -14.84 7.74
CA LEU A 368 -20.89 -14.68 7.77
C LEU A 368 -20.21 -15.70 8.67
N ALA A 369 -20.80 -16.09 9.79
CA ALA A 369 -20.29 -17.14 10.66
C ALA A 369 -20.24 -18.50 9.93
N GLN A 370 -21.28 -18.83 9.15
CA GLN A 370 -21.27 -20.04 8.31
C GLN A 370 -20.18 -19.98 7.23
N ALA A 371 -19.98 -18.81 6.60
CA ALA A 371 -18.92 -18.63 5.61
C ALA A 371 -17.52 -18.76 6.25
N LEU A 372 -17.33 -18.22 7.46
CA LEU A 372 -16.07 -18.32 8.23
C LEU A 372 -15.73 -19.75 8.67
N GLN A 373 -16.72 -20.64 8.82
CA GLN A 373 -16.44 -22.06 9.04
C GLN A 373 -15.76 -22.71 7.83
N ARG A 374 -16.10 -22.28 6.61
CA ARG A 374 -15.52 -22.79 5.36
C ARG A 374 -14.22 -22.08 4.97
N LYS A 375 -14.12 -20.78 5.28
CA LYS A 375 -12.93 -19.95 5.04
C LYS A 375 -12.46 -19.27 6.33
N PRO A 376 -11.82 -20.02 7.26
CA PRO A 376 -11.33 -19.44 8.50
C PRO A 376 -10.34 -18.29 8.25
N ASN A 377 -10.44 -17.23 9.05
CA ASN A 377 -9.56 -16.05 9.00
C ASN A 377 -9.56 -15.28 7.66
N ASN A 378 -10.54 -15.49 6.78
CA ASN A 378 -10.66 -14.70 5.56
C ASN A 378 -10.92 -13.22 5.91
N PRO A 379 -10.10 -12.26 5.42
CA PRO A 379 -10.15 -10.88 5.91
C PRO A 379 -11.45 -10.16 5.58
N VAL A 380 -12.02 -10.42 4.39
CA VAL A 380 -13.32 -9.86 3.98
C VAL A 380 -14.40 -10.28 4.97
N LEU A 381 -14.47 -11.57 5.25
CA LEU A 381 -15.51 -12.14 6.11
C LEU A 381 -15.33 -11.69 7.56
N VAL A 382 -14.10 -11.62 8.07
CA VAL A 382 -13.83 -11.20 9.45
C VAL A 382 -14.21 -9.73 9.68
N ILE A 383 -13.83 -8.82 8.77
CA ILE A 383 -14.19 -7.39 8.87
C ILE A 383 -15.70 -7.21 8.81
N ASN A 384 -16.38 -7.86 7.85
CA ASN A 384 -17.83 -7.77 7.72
C ASN A 384 -18.56 -8.37 8.94
N TYR A 385 -18.03 -9.47 9.50
CA TYR A 385 -18.62 -10.11 10.68
C TYR A 385 -18.47 -9.22 11.92
N ALA A 386 -17.28 -8.62 12.09
CA ALA A 386 -17.04 -7.66 13.16
C ALA A 386 -17.92 -6.41 13.02
N ASN A 387 -18.11 -5.88 11.81
CA ASN A 387 -19.04 -4.79 11.55
C ASN A 387 -20.47 -5.18 11.95
N ALA A 388 -20.96 -6.34 11.51
CA ALA A 388 -22.29 -6.83 11.87
C ALA A 388 -22.48 -7.00 13.39
N LEU A 389 -21.45 -7.46 14.12
CA LEU A 389 -21.45 -7.53 15.58
C LEU A 389 -21.55 -6.14 16.24
N ILE A 390 -20.81 -5.15 15.73
CA ILE A 390 -20.86 -3.77 16.23
C ILE A 390 -22.25 -3.16 16.02
N LYS A 391 -22.88 -3.45 14.87
CA LYS A 391 -24.23 -2.94 14.55
C LYS A 391 -25.32 -3.58 15.41
N ASP A 392 -25.10 -4.82 15.84
CA ASP A 392 -25.95 -5.54 16.81
C ASP A 392 -25.49 -5.34 18.28
N GLU A 393 -24.65 -4.33 18.54
CA GLU A 393 -24.17 -3.93 19.87
C GLU A 393 -23.40 -5.01 20.67
N LYS A 394 -22.93 -6.06 20.00
CA LYS A 394 -22.09 -7.13 20.58
C LYS A 394 -20.62 -6.74 20.63
N PHE A 395 -20.33 -5.62 21.30
CA PHE A 395 -19.01 -4.98 21.26
C PHE A 395 -17.89 -5.88 21.79
N SER A 396 -18.10 -6.60 22.90
CA SER A 396 -17.05 -7.46 23.49
C SER A 396 -16.58 -8.56 22.53
N GLU A 397 -17.49 -9.12 21.74
CA GLU A 397 -17.15 -10.13 20.74
C GLU A 397 -16.44 -9.51 19.53
N ALA A 398 -16.94 -8.36 19.04
CA ALA A 398 -16.29 -7.62 17.97
C ALA A 398 -14.86 -7.21 18.34
N ILE A 399 -14.64 -6.67 19.54
CA ILE A 399 -13.33 -6.25 20.04
C ILE A 399 -12.36 -7.43 20.06
N ARG A 400 -12.76 -8.59 20.59
CA ARG A 400 -11.90 -9.79 20.64
C ARG A 400 -11.46 -10.23 19.24
N ILE A 401 -12.37 -10.23 18.28
CA ILE A 401 -12.08 -10.60 16.90
C ILE A 401 -11.16 -9.56 16.24
N LEU A 402 -11.45 -8.28 16.44
CA LEU A 402 -10.70 -7.18 15.84
C LEU A 402 -9.30 -7.03 16.43
N GLN A 403 -9.10 -7.29 17.73
CA GLN A 403 -7.77 -7.32 18.35
C GLN A 403 -6.87 -8.39 17.72
N ARG A 404 -7.42 -9.58 17.45
CA ARG A 404 -6.69 -10.62 16.72
C ARG A 404 -6.45 -10.22 15.27
N TYR A 405 -7.47 -9.67 14.60
CA TYR A 405 -7.37 -9.21 13.21
C TYR A 405 -6.27 -8.16 13.03
N THR A 406 -6.25 -7.11 13.86
CA THR A 406 -5.27 -6.02 13.76
C THR A 406 -3.87 -6.46 14.18
N HIS A 407 -3.74 -7.51 15.01
CA HIS A 407 -2.45 -8.14 15.27
C HIS A 407 -1.91 -8.90 14.06
N GLU A 408 -2.75 -9.68 13.38
CA GLU A 408 -2.38 -10.42 12.17
C GLU A 408 -2.20 -9.50 10.94
N ARG A 409 -2.93 -8.38 10.88
CA ARG A 409 -2.96 -7.43 9.77
C ARG A 409 -2.78 -5.98 10.27
N PRO A 410 -1.60 -5.63 10.81
CA PRO A 410 -1.37 -4.31 11.41
C PRO A 410 -1.44 -3.14 10.42
N ASN A 411 -1.34 -3.42 9.11
CA ASN A 411 -1.38 -2.42 8.05
C ASN A 411 -2.79 -2.18 7.46
N ASP A 412 -3.79 -2.96 7.87
CA ASP A 412 -5.17 -2.79 7.43
C ASP A 412 -5.90 -1.77 8.30
N VAL A 413 -6.17 -0.60 7.74
CA VAL A 413 -6.83 0.50 8.43
C VAL A 413 -8.28 0.19 8.79
N ASN A 414 -8.97 -0.69 8.05
CA ASN A 414 -10.37 -1.03 8.33
C ASN A 414 -10.51 -1.72 9.69
N GLY A 415 -9.59 -2.64 9.99
CA GLY A 415 -9.56 -3.34 11.27
C GLY A 415 -9.38 -2.36 12.43
N TRP A 416 -8.45 -1.41 12.30
CA TRP A 416 -8.23 -0.39 13.33
C TRP A 416 -9.43 0.57 13.47
N HIS A 417 -10.07 0.95 12.37
CA HIS A 417 -11.28 1.79 12.40
C HIS A 417 -12.43 1.11 13.14
N LEU A 418 -12.71 -0.16 12.81
CA LEU A 418 -13.74 -0.93 13.51
C LEU A 418 -13.39 -1.19 14.97
N LEU A 419 -12.10 -1.42 15.28
CA LEU A 419 -11.65 -1.63 16.66
C LEU A 419 -11.84 -0.35 17.50
N ALA A 420 -11.53 0.81 16.93
CA ALA A 420 -11.80 2.11 17.55
C ALA A 420 -13.31 2.32 17.75
N GLU A 421 -14.15 2.09 16.73
CA GLU A 421 -15.61 2.22 16.84
C GLU A 421 -16.18 1.32 17.94
N ALA A 422 -15.78 0.04 17.97
CA ALA A 422 -16.25 -0.92 18.96
C ALA A 422 -15.88 -0.52 20.39
N ASN A 423 -14.62 -0.10 20.63
CA ASN A 423 -14.18 0.35 21.95
C ASN A 423 -14.85 1.67 22.35
N SER A 424 -15.04 2.59 21.42
CA SER A 424 -15.71 3.87 21.67
C SER A 424 -17.16 3.63 22.12
N ARG A 425 -17.90 2.80 21.39
CA ARG A 425 -19.30 2.46 21.71
C ARG A 425 -19.45 1.60 22.97
N SER A 426 -18.43 0.81 23.32
CA SER A 426 -18.42 0.04 24.58
C SER A 426 -17.93 0.85 25.79
N GLY A 427 -17.57 2.12 25.62
CA GLY A 427 -17.07 2.99 26.70
C GLY A 427 -15.60 2.76 27.09
N ASN A 428 -14.83 2.02 26.30
CA ASN A 428 -13.42 1.76 26.57
C ASN A 428 -12.52 2.82 25.92
N SER A 429 -12.50 4.02 26.52
CA SER A 429 -11.84 5.20 25.94
C SER A 429 -10.33 5.04 25.72
N ALA A 430 -9.62 4.31 26.59
CA ALA A 430 -8.18 4.11 26.45
C ALA A 430 -7.84 3.25 25.21
N GLU A 431 -8.58 2.16 24.98
CA GLU A 431 -8.41 1.31 23.80
C GLU A 431 -8.90 1.99 22.50
N ASP A 432 -9.95 2.82 22.56
CA ASP A 432 -10.37 3.67 21.43
C ASP A 432 -9.22 4.60 20.99
N LEU A 433 -8.62 5.32 21.94
CA LEU A 433 -7.47 6.19 21.68
C LEU A 433 -6.28 5.41 21.10
N ALA A 434 -5.96 4.25 21.67
CA ALA A 434 -4.88 3.39 21.18
C ALA A 434 -5.13 2.91 19.74
N ALA A 435 -6.34 2.44 19.42
CA ALA A 435 -6.68 2.01 18.06
C ALA A 435 -6.63 3.18 17.05
N ARG A 436 -7.07 4.38 17.44
CA ARG A 436 -6.94 5.60 16.62
C ARG A 436 -5.50 6.03 16.43
N ALA A 437 -4.65 5.84 17.44
CA ALA A 437 -3.23 6.16 17.34
C ALA A 437 -2.54 5.34 16.25
N GLU A 438 -2.90 4.07 16.09
CA GLU A 438 -2.37 3.21 15.01
C GLU A 438 -2.76 3.71 13.63
N ILE A 439 -4.00 4.19 13.43
CA ILE A 439 -4.43 4.81 12.17
C ILE A 439 -3.57 6.04 11.85
N PHE A 440 -3.31 6.90 12.85
CA PHE A 440 -2.43 8.06 12.67
C PHE A 440 -0.97 7.64 12.37
N ALA A 441 -0.47 6.61 13.03
CA ALA A 441 0.86 6.07 12.77
C ALA A 441 0.99 5.51 11.34
N LEU A 442 -0.02 4.78 10.86
CA LEU A 442 -0.08 4.26 9.48
C LEU A 442 -0.06 5.37 8.41
N GLY A 443 -0.45 6.60 8.77
CA GLY A 443 -0.36 7.80 7.93
C GLY A 443 0.87 8.69 8.20
N ALA A 444 1.85 8.24 8.97
CA ALA A 444 3.00 9.05 9.42
C ALA A 444 2.61 10.32 10.20
N ASN A 445 1.42 10.37 10.80
CA ASN A 445 1.04 11.42 11.75
C ASN A 445 1.50 11.05 13.16
N TRP A 446 2.83 10.96 13.32
CA TRP A 446 3.48 10.48 14.53
C TRP A 446 3.10 11.30 15.77
N ASN A 447 2.99 12.62 15.64
CA ASN A 447 2.65 13.48 16.77
C ASN A 447 1.26 13.19 17.32
N LYS A 448 0.25 12.98 16.46
CA LYS A 448 -1.09 12.58 16.90
C LYS A 448 -1.09 11.17 17.47
N ALA A 449 -0.37 10.23 16.85
CA ALA A 449 -0.27 8.86 17.35
C ALA A 449 0.33 8.82 18.77
N ILE A 450 1.45 9.52 18.98
CA ILE A 450 2.11 9.67 20.29
C ILE A 450 1.15 10.32 21.29
N GLN A 451 0.52 11.43 20.93
CA GLN A 451 -0.45 12.12 21.78
C GLN A 451 -1.58 11.19 22.25
N PHE A 452 -2.12 10.37 21.35
CA PHE A 452 -3.23 9.47 21.67
C PHE A 452 -2.80 8.31 22.57
N TYR A 453 -1.61 7.73 22.35
CA TYR A 453 -1.06 6.74 23.28
C TYR A 453 -0.72 7.32 24.64
N THR A 454 -0.23 8.57 24.70
CA THR A 454 -0.02 9.27 25.98
C THR A 454 -1.33 9.43 26.74
N GLN A 455 -2.41 9.84 26.07
CA GLN A 455 -3.73 9.95 26.69
C GLN A 455 -4.29 8.58 27.11
N ALA A 456 -4.13 7.54 26.28
CA ALA A 456 -4.53 6.18 26.63
C ALA A 456 -3.81 5.67 27.89
N SER A 457 -2.49 5.92 28.00
CA SER A 457 -1.69 5.60 29.19
C SER A 457 -2.17 6.33 30.45
N GLN A 458 -2.52 7.61 30.33
CA GLN A 458 -3.05 8.41 31.45
C GLN A 458 -4.42 7.95 31.95
N LEU A 459 -5.23 7.33 31.08
CA LEU A 459 -6.53 6.75 31.45
C LEU A 459 -6.42 5.35 32.06
N ALA A 460 -5.30 4.64 31.83
CA ALA A 460 -5.10 3.31 32.36
C ALA A 460 -4.74 3.34 33.87
N PRO A 461 -5.13 2.32 34.66
CA PRO A 461 -4.73 2.25 36.06
C PRO A 461 -3.20 2.21 36.21
N LEU A 462 -2.67 3.00 37.14
CA LEU A 462 -1.23 3.12 37.38
C LEU A 462 -0.62 1.74 37.74
N GLY A 463 0.47 1.37 37.05
CA GLY A 463 1.18 0.11 37.25
C GLY A 463 0.49 -1.11 36.64
N SER A 464 -0.61 -0.93 35.91
CA SER A 464 -1.30 -2.03 35.22
C SER A 464 -0.54 -2.51 33.98
N LEU A 465 -0.80 -3.77 33.58
CA LEU A 465 -0.31 -4.30 32.30
C LEU A 465 -0.82 -3.48 31.09
N GLN A 466 -2.00 -2.87 31.21
CA GLN A 466 -2.57 -2.02 30.15
C GLN A 466 -1.73 -0.75 29.97
N GLN A 467 -1.41 -0.06 31.07
CA GLN A 467 -0.53 1.12 31.02
C GLN A 467 0.84 0.76 30.43
N ALA A 468 1.46 -0.32 30.91
CA ALA A 468 2.76 -0.78 30.41
C ALA A 468 2.74 -1.08 28.89
N ARG A 469 1.62 -1.62 28.36
CA ARG A 469 1.46 -1.85 26.91
C ARG A 469 1.40 -0.54 26.12
N TYR A 470 0.69 0.46 26.62
CA TYR A 470 0.62 1.77 25.97
C TYR A 470 1.95 2.50 26.00
N ASP A 471 2.66 2.47 27.13
CA ASP A 471 3.99 3.09 27.27
C ASP A 471 5.00 2.39 26.35
N ALA A 472 5.01 1.06 26.31
CA ALA A 472 5.90 0.33 25.40
C ALA A 472 5.61 0.64 23.92
N ARG A 473 4.35 0.82 23.53
CA ARG A 473 3.99 1.21 22.17
C ARG A 473 4.34 2.67 21.88
N LEU A 474 4.20 3.56 22.87
CA LEU A 474 4.63 4.95 22.80
C LEU A 474 6.14 5.05 22.51
N ASP A 475 6.96 4.28 23.22
CA ASP A 475 8.41 4.21 22.98
C ASP A 475 8.73 3.75 21.54
N GLN A 476 8.03 2.72 21.06
CA GLN A 476 8.17 2.26 19.68
C GLN A 476 7.81 3.35 18.67
N LEU A 477 6.74 4.11 18.89
CA LEU A 477 6.33 5.21 18.01
C LEU A 477 7.34 6.37 18.03
N MET A 478 7.97 6.65 19.17
CA MET A 478 9.05 7.64 19.25
C MET A 478 10.26 7.21 18.43
N VAL A 479 10.69 5.95 18.55
CA VAL A 479 11.78 5.39 17.72
C VAL A 479 11.42 5.39 16.23
N GLN A 480 10.18 5.01 15.88
CA GLN A 480 9.71 5.03 14.49
C GLN A 480 9.69 6.45 13.93
N ARG A 481 9.23 7.44 14.71
CA ARG A 481 9.29 8.84 14.34
C ARG A 481 10.74 9.29 14.14
N GLU A 482 11.64 8.98 15.05
CA GLU A 482 13.06 9.34 14.92
C GLU A 482 13.69 8.73 13.68
N ARG A 483 13.45 7.44 13.41
CA ARG A 483 13.90 6.79 12.17
C ARG A 483 13.32 7.45 10.93
N PHE A 484 12.03 7.77 10.94
CA PHE A 484 11.36 8.47 9.85
C PHE A 484 11.96 9.88 9.63
N LEU A 485 12.24 10.60 10.71
CA LEU A 485 12.91 11.90 10.68
C LEU A 485 14.42 11.78 10.37
N ALA A 486 15.04 10.61 10.55
CA ALA A 486 16.44 10.36 10.23
C ALA A 486 16.65 9.97 8.77
N LEU A 487 15.57 9.74 8.00
CA LEU A 487 15.62 9.77 6.53
C LEU A 487 15.85 11.20 5.99
N ARG A 488 16.26 12.12 6.88
CA ARG A 488 16.64 13.48 6.56
C ARG A 488 18.02 13.58 5.89
#